data_AF-A0A1C6DWX2-F1
#
_entry.id   AF-A0A1C6DWX2-F1
#
_cell.length_a   1.000
_cell.length_b   1.000
_cell.length_c   1.000
_cell.angle_alpha   90.00
_cell.angle_beta   90.00
_cell.angle_gamma   90.00
#
_symmetry.space_group_name_H-M   'P 1'
#
loop_
_entity.id
_entity.type
_entity.pdbx_description
1 polymer ?
#
loop_
_entity_poly.entity_id
_entity_poly.type
_entity_poly.pdbx_seq_one_letter_code
_entity_poly.pdbx_strand_id
1 'polypeptide(L)' 'MTYPKKVMSLKELAEYTGLPKKYFIEAYRSQDNNFAWKMNPGASNSKIMFDTEEFDAWRLRKLKAEVSAMRRRGCGVA' A
#
# COMPACT_ATOMS: atom_id res chain seq x y z
N MET A 1 10.12 -8.48 4.05
CA MET A 1 10.44 -7.69 5.26
C MET A 1 9.78 -8.38 6.46
N THR A 2 10.42 -8.44 7.62
CA THR A 2 9.82 -9.09 8.80
C THR A 2 9.02 -8.07 9.60
N TYR A 3 7.73 -7.95 9.32
CA TYR A 3 6.85 -7.06 10.08
C TYR A 3 6.59 -7.67 11.47
N PRO A 4 6.65 -6.87 12.56
CA PRO A 4 6.49 -7.40 13.90
C PRO A 4 5.02 -7.71 14.27
N LYS A 5 4.05 -7.28 13.45
CA LYS A 5 2.62 -7.59 13.60
C LYS A 5 2.01 -7.84 12.23
N LYS A 6 1.10 -8.82 12.15
CA LYS A 6 0.34 -9.12 10.91
C LYS A 6 -0.52 -7.94 10.46
N VAL A 7 -1.22 -7.31 11.41
CA VAL A 7 -2.07 -6.14 11.16
C VAL A 7 -1.55 -4.94 11.95
N MET A 8 -1.38 -3.80 11.27
CA MET A 8 -0.90 -2.56 11.89
C MET A 8 -1.80 -1.38 11.56
N SER A 9 -1.77 -0.37 12.44
CA SER A 9 -2.37 0.92 12.14
C SER A 9 -1.54 1.68 11.10
N LEU A 10 -2.19 2.56 10.34
CA LEU A 10 -1.51 3.44 9.37
C LEU A 10 -0.30 4.16 9.97
N LYS A 11 -0.41 4.60 11.24
CA LYS A 11 0.67 5.33 11.92
C LYS A 11 1.86 4.42 12.21
N GLU A 12 1.62 3.24 12.80
CA GLU A 12 2.69 2.26 13.07
C GLU A 12 3.39 1.81 11.80
N LEU A 13 2.62 1.55 10.74
CA LEU A 13 3.18 1.10 9.46
C LEU A 13 4.05 2.18 8.82
N ALA A 14 3.60 3.44 8.86
CA ALA A 14 4.38 4.59 8.38
C ALA A 14 5.67 4.79 9.18
N GLU A 15 5.61 4.66 10.50
CA GLU A 15 6.80 4.76 11.37
C GLU A 15 7.79 3.62 11.13
N TYR A 16 7.30 2.39 10.90
CA TYR A 16 8.14 1.22 10.69
C TYR A 16 8.79 1.16 9.30
N THR A 17 8.04 1.50 8.24
CA THR A 17 8.54 1.47 6.85
C THR A 17 9.24 2.76 6.44
N GLY A 18 9.10 3.84 7.22
CA GLY A 18 9.59 5.17 6.88
C GLY A 18 8.84 5.82 5.72
N LEU A 19 7.69 5.28 5.31
CA LEU A 19 6.87 5.81 4.22
C LEU A 19 5.90 6.90 4.72
N PRO A 20 5.59 7.90 3.90
CA PRO A 20 4.67 8.95 4.30
C PRO A 20 3.24 8.42 4.43
N LYS A 21 2.50 8.90 5.43
CA LYS A 21 1.08 8.58 5.65
C LYS A 21 0.21 8.71 4.39
N LYS A 22 0.49 9.72 3.57
CA LYS A 22 -0.20 9.99 2.31
C LYS A 22 -0.13 8.80 1.34
N TYR A 23 1.02 8.12 1.29
CA TYR A 23 1.20 6.93 0.45
C TYR A 23 0.24 5.80 0.84
N PHE A 24 0.03 5.59 2.14
CA PHE A 24 -0.92 4.58 2.62
C PHE A 24 -2.38 4.97 2.35
N ILE A 25 -2.70 6.26 2.39
CA ILE A 25 -4.04 6.75 2.04
C ILE A 25 -4.29 6.54 0.54
N GLU A 26 -3.30 6.80 -0.31
CA GLU A 26 -3.39 6.52 -1.76
C GLU A 26 -3.52 5.01 -2.03
N ALA A 27 -2.76 4.18 -1.31
CA ALA A 27 -2.89 2.73 -1.37
C ALA A 27 -4.31 2.28 -0.97
N TYR A 28 -4.86 2.84 0.12
CA TYR A 28 -6.23 2.56 0.57
C TYR A 28 -7.30 2.99 -0.45
N ARG A 29 -7.07 4.08 -1.18
CA ARG A 29 -7.96 4.59 -2.23
C ARG A 29 -7.82 3.86 -3.57
N SER A 30 -6.79 3.03 -3.73
CA SER A 30 -6.58 2.30 -4.98
C SER A 30 -7.68 1.26 -5.16
N GLN A 31 -8.11 1.07 -6.42
CA GLN A 31 -9.21 0.16 -6.74
C GLN A 31 -8.90 -1.30 -6.38
N ASP A 32 -7.62 -1.67 -6.37
CA ASP A 32 -7.12 -3.00 -5.98
C ASP A 32 -6.84 -3.14 -4.48
N ASN A 33 -7.42 -2.29 -3.63
CA ASN A 33 -7.22 -2.38 -2.19
C ASN A 33 -8.06 -3.51 -1.58
N ASN A 34 -7.41 -4.62 -1.25
CA ASN A 34 -8.00 -5.74 -0.48
C ASN A 34 -7.42 -5.88 0.95
N PHE A 35 -6.36 -5.13 1.27
CA PHE A 35 -5.54 -5.32 2.47
C PHE A 35 -5.78 -4.27 3.55
N ALA A 36 -6.56 -3.24 3.27
CA ALA A 36 -6.80 -2.15 4.21
C ALA A 36 -8.29 -1.87 4.42
N TRP A 37 -8.72 -1.88 5.68
CA TRP A 37 -10.11 -1.69 6.09
C TRP A 37 -10.24 -0.70 7.25
N LYS A 38 -11.44 -0.15 7.43
CA LYS A 38 -11.77 0.64 8.62
C LYS A 38 -12.12 -0.33 9.75
N MET A 39 -11.57 -0.07 10.94
CA MET A 39 -11.91 -0.86 12.14
C MET A 39 -13.41 -0.82 12.46
N ASN A 40 -14.03 0.37 12.36
CA ASN A 40 -15.46 0.56 12.49
C ASN A 40 -16.01 1.27 11.24
N PRO A 41 -16.77 0.59 10.36
CA PRO A 41 -17.31 1.19 9.16
C PRO A 41 -18.38 2.26 9.44
N GLY A 42 -19.05 2.19 10.60
CA GLY A 42 -20.09 3.15 11.00
C GLY A 42 -19.58 4.45 11.62
N ALA A 43 -18.28 4.57 11.89
CA ALA A 43 -17.70 5.78 12.46
C ALA A 43 -16.80 6.49 11.43
N SER A 44 -17.04 7.78 11.24
CA SER A 44 -16.37 8.60 10.21
C SER A 44 -14.86 8.74 10.42
N ASN A 45 -14.39 8.72 11.68
CA ASN A 45 -12.98 8.91 12.07
C ASN A 45 -12.28 7.63 12.53
N SER A 46 -12.78 6.46 12.13
CA SER A 46 -12.22 5.17 12.53
C SER A 46 -10.79 4.98 12.05
N LYS A 47 -9.98 4.31 12.88
CA LYS A 47 -8.62 3.91 12.52
C LYS A 47 -8.66 2.95 11.33
N ILE A 48 -7.78 3.19 10.36
CA ILE A 48 -7.57 2.31 9.21
C ILE A 48 -6.50 1.30 9.61
N MET A 49 -6.87 0.02 9.49
CA MET A 49 -5.99 -1.12 9.74
C MET A 49 -5.50 -1.64 8.39
N PHE A 50 -4.23 -2.04 8.36
CA PHE A 50 -3.55 -2.57 7.19
C PHE A 50 -2.98 -3.95 7.51
N ASP A 51 -3.24 -4.93 6.65
CA ASP A 51 -2.52 -6.19 6.64
C ASP A 51 -1.13 -5.98 6.01
N THR A 52 -0.08 -6.30 6.78
CA THR A 52 1.30 -6.05 6.38
C THR A 52 1.80 -7.02 5.32
N GLU A 53 1.30 -8.26 5.31
CA GLU A 53 1.70 -9.29 4.35
C GLU A 53 1.12 -8.97 2.97
N GLU A 54 -0.17 -8.67 2.92
CA GLU A 54 -0.83 -8.29 1.66
C GLU A 54 -0.38 -6.93 1.15
N PHE A 55 -0.08 -5.96 2.04
CA PHE A 55 0.46 -4.66 1.64
C PHE A 55 1.82 -4.80 0.94
N ASP A 56 2.71 -5.64 1.45
CA ASP A 56 4.03 -5.88 0.85
C ASP A 56 3.88 -6.52 -0.54
N ALA A 57 3.02 -7.53 -0.66
CA ALA A 57 2.70 -8.16 -1.94
C ALA A 57 2.11 -7.17 -2.95
N TRP A 58 1.19 -6.30 -2.52
CA TRP A 58 0.64 -5.24 -3.37
C TRP A 58 1.71 -4.25 -3.81
N ARG A 59 2.58 -3.82 -2.89
CA ARG A 59 3.67 -2.89 -3.20
C ARG A 59 4.63 -3.47 -4.23
N LEU A 60 5.00 -4.75 -4.10
CA LEU A 60 5.83 -5.45 -5.08
C LEU A 60 5.15 -5.56 -6.46
N ARG A 61 3.84 -5.84 -6.48
CA ARG A 61 3.05 -5.85 -7.74
C ARG A 61 3.04 -4.48 -8.39
N LYS A 62 2.84 -3.41 -7.62
CA LYS A 62 2.86 -2.03 -8.10
C LYS A 62 4.22 -1.66 -8.69
N LEU A 63 5.30 -1.89 -7.94
CA LEU A 63 6.66 -1.65 -8.43
C LEU A 63 6.96 -2.44 -9.72
N LYS A 64 6.56 -3.72 -9.79
CA LYS A 64 6.73 -4.54 -10.99
C LYS A 64 5.93 -3.98 -12.18
N ALA A 65 4.70 -3.52 -11.94
CA ALA A 65 3.87 -2.89 -12.96
C ALA A 65 4.49 -1.58 -13.46
N GLU A 66 4.99 -0.73 -12.55
CA GLU A 66 5.69 0.52 -12.88
C GLU A 66 6.96 0.26 -13.70
N VAL A 67 7.81 -0.68 -13.27
CA VAL A 67 9.03 -1.08 -14.00
C VAL A 67 8.68 -1.67 -15.37
N SER A 68 7.64 -2.51 -15.47
CA SER A 68 7.18 -3.08 -16.74
C SER A 68 6.64 -2.00 -17.69
N ALA A 69 5.89 -1.03 -17.17
CA ALA A 69 5.38 0.09 -17.94
C ALA A 69 6.51 1.01 -18.42
N MET A 70 7.52 1.27 -17.58
CA MET A 70 8.70 2.04 -17.94
C MET A 70 9.51 1.35 -19.04
N ARG A 71 9.75 0.03 -18.93
CA ARG A 71 10.42 -0.76 -19.98
C ARG A 71 9.70 -0.73 -21.32
N ARG A 72 8.36 -0.66 -21.33
CA ARG A 72 7.56 -0.54 -22.55
C ARG A 72 7.61 0.83 -23.22
N ARG A 73 7.98 1.89 -22.49
CA ARG A 73 8.17 3.24 -23.06
C ARG A 73 9.58 3.46 -23.60
N GLY A 74 10.52 2.56 -23.32
CA GLY A 74 11.89 2.58 -23.83
C GLY A 74 12.08 1.75 -25.10
N CYS A 75 11.26 1.94 -26.14
CA CYS A 75 11.64 1.77 -27.55
C CYS A 75 10.48 2.18 -28.45
N GLY A 76 10.51 3.43 -28.87
CA GLY A 76 9.87 3.95 -30.07
C GLY A 76 10.88 4.88 -30.73
N VAL A 77 12.07 4.36 -31.03
CA VAL A 77 12.96 5.01 -32.00
C VAL A 77 12.35 4.73 -33.38
N ALA A 78 12.08 5.84 -34.07
CA ALA A 78 11.58 5.91 -35.44
C ALA A 78 12.47 5.17 -36.45
#